data_AF-A0A6P2F9Z8-F1
#
_entry.id   AF-A0A6P2F9Z8-F1
#
_cell.length_a   1.000
_cell.length_b   1.000
_cell.length_c   1.000
_cell.angle_alpha   90.00
_cell.angle_beta   90.00
_cell.angle_gamma   90.00
#
_symmetry.space_group_name_H-M   'P 1'
#
loop_
_entity.id
_entity.type
_entity.pdbx_description
1 polymer ?
#
loop_
_entity_poly.entity_id
_entity_poly.type
_entity_poly.pdbx_seq_one_letter_code
_entity_poly.pdbx_strand_id
1 'polypeptide(L)'
;MNLQRPLWTLAFTGLVAAAPLAALAQPRAHVHGQLKLDIAIEGPTVVIEMESPLENFVGFEHAPKTEPEKKMADDVVAQLRAADQLFKIDPAANCKLGPVTLRSAALGVGKAETGAGEGHADLDGTFAFNCTKATETKFIELALFNAFKAVRQIDVQIVAPDGQFKRTLKRPATRLTWGGK
;
A
#
# COMPACT_ATOMS: atom_id res chain seq x y z
N MET A 1 -15.07 -72.92 -27.72
CA MET A 1 -16.24 -73.18 -26.87
C MET A 1 -16.49 -71.93 -26.04
N ASN A 2 -17.60 -71.26 -26.31
CA ASN A 2 -18.09 -70.08 -25.57
C ASN A 2 -18.26 -70.41 -24.08
N LEU A 3 -17.89 -69.48 -23.18
CA LEU A 3 -18.76 -69.18 -22.04
C LEU A 3 -18.55 -67.73 -21.55
N GLN A 4 -19.67 -67.11 -21.22
CA GLN A 4 -19.97 -65.69 -21.03
C GLN A 4 -19.69 -65.15 -19.61
N ARG A 5 -19.45 -63.82 -19.57
CA ARG A 5 -19.97 -62.78 -18.61
C ARG A 5 -19.32 -62.63 -17.21
N PRO A 6 -19.44 -61.45 -16.53
CA PRO A 6 -19.99 -60.14 -16.93
C PRO A 6 -19.06 -58.92 -16.68
N LEU A 7 -19.39 -57.79 -17.33
CA LEU A 7 -18.85 -56.46 -17.04
C LEU A 7 -19.35 -55.95 -15.68
N TRP A 8 -18.45 -55.42 -14.86
CA TRP A 8 -18.77 -54.47 -13.79
C TRP A 8 -18.10 -53.14 -14.11
N THR A 9 -18.83 -52.26 -14.78
CA THR A 9 -18.51 -50.83 -14.88
C THR A 9 -18.99 -50.13 -13.62
N LEU A 10 -18.07 -49.84 -12.69
CA LEU A 10 -18.28 -48.89 -11.60
C LEU A 10 -18.24 -47.48 -12.18
N ALA A 11 -19.41 -46.87 -12.39
CA ALA A 11 -19.52 -45.45 -12.68
C ALA A 11 -19.31 -44.66 -11.38
N PHE A 12 -18.13 -44.07 -11.20
CA PHE A 12 -17.87 -43.09 -10.16
C PHE A 12 -18.32 -41.71 -10.66
N THR A 13 -19.57 -41.35 -10.38
CA THR A 13 -20.04 -39.96 -10.50
C THR A 13 -19.44 -39.14 -9.35
N GLY A 14 -18.30 -38.48 -9.60
CA GLY A 14 -17.70 -37.53 -8.69
C GLY A 14 -18.52 -36.24 -8.62
N LEU A 15 -19.19 -36.01 -7.49
CA LEU A 15 -19.90 -34.77 -7.18
C LEU A 15 -18.88 -33.66 -6.89
N VAL A 16 -18.69 -32.72 -7.82
CA VAL A 16 -17.87 -31.53 -7.59
C VAL A 16 -18.68 -30.52 -6.79
N ALA A 17 -18.48 -30.49 -5.47
CA ALA A 17 -19.03 -29.45 -4.62
C ALA A 17 -18.25 -28.14 -4.80
N ALA A 18 -18.79 -27.20 -5.57
CA ALA A 18 -18.28 -25.84 -5.66
C ALA A 18 -18.66 -25.08 -4.39
N ALA A 19 -17.76 -25.01 -3.41
CA ALA A 19 -17.92 -24.12 -2.26
C ALA A 19 -17.63 -22.67 -2.68
N PRO A 20 -18.45 -21.68 -2.28
CA PRO A 20 -18.17 -20.29 -2.56
C PRO A 20 -17.00 -19.83 -1.68
N LEU A 21 -15.92 -19.35 -2.31
CA LEU A 21 -14.83 -18.65 -1.62
C LEU A 21 -15.34 -17.27 -1.21
N ALA A 22 -15.95 -17.17 -0.04
CA ALA A 22 -16.10 -15.88 0.63
C ALA A 22 -14.70 -15.43 1.09
N ALA A 23 -14.13 -14.42 0.42
CA ALA A 23 -12.92 -13.76 0.87
C ALA A 23 -13.21 -13.06 2.21
N LEU A 24 -12.80 -13.68 3.32
CA LEU A 24 -12.86 -13.06 4.64
C LEU A 24 -11.83 -11.94 4.68
N ALA A 25 -12.28 -10.68 4.73
CA ALA A 25 -11.43 -9.55 5.04
C ALA A 25 -10.84 -9.78 6.44
N GLN A 26 -9.52 -9.99 6.52
CA GLN A 26 -8.85 -10.15 7.81
C GLN A 26 -8.73 -8.80 8.51
N PRO A 27 -8.96 -8.72 9.84
CA PRO A 27 -8.66 -7.52 10.60
C PRO A 27 -7.16 -7.25 10.48
N ARG A 28 -6.81 -6.12 9.87
CA ARG A 28 -5.43 -5.65 9.77
C ARG A 28 -5.07 -5.03 11.10
N ALA A 29 -4.25 -5.74 11.88
CA ALA A 29 -3.67 -5.15 13.08
C ALA A 29 -2.65 -4.10 12.64
N HIS A 30 -2.91 -2.85 13.03
CA HIS A 30 -1.95 -1.78 12.86
C HIS A 30 -1.22 -1.48 14.16
N VAL A 31 -0.04 -0.88 14.05
CA VAL A 31 0.72 -0.39 15.20
C VAL A 31 0.90 1.10 15.06
N HIS A 32 0.48 1.85 16.08
CA HIS A 32 0.66 3.30 16.12
C HIS A 32 2.11 3.69 15.90
N GLY A 33 2.32 4.73 15.11
CA GLY A 33 3.64 5.16 14.68
C GLY A 33 4.29 4.31 13.57
N GLN A 34 3.65 3.22 13.09
CA GLN A 34 4.16 2.43 11.96
C GLN A 34 3.41 2.74 10.67
N LEU A 35 4.16 2.96 9.60
CA LEU A 35 3.68 3.17 8.24
C LEU A 35 4.21 2.04 7.36
N LYS A 36 3.38 1.48 6.47
CA LYS A 36 3.84 0.51 5.47
C LYS A 36 3.91 1.17 4.10
N LEU A 37 4.95 0.84 3.34
CA LEU A 37 5.10 1.21 1.95
C LEU A 37 5.38 -0.04 1.10
N ASP A 38 4.64 -0.19 0.00
CA ASP A 38 4.96 -1.14 -1.05
C ASP A 38 5.36 -0.35 -2.30
N ILE A 39 6.57 -0.58 -2.82
CA ILE A 39 7.15 0.19 -3.91
C ILE A 39 7.40 -0.72 -5.10
N ALA A 40 6.86 -0.36 -6.26
CA ALA A 40 7.11 -1.04 -7.52
C ALA A 40 7.84 -0.11 -8.49
N ILE A 41 8.95 -0.60 -9.05
CA ILE A 41 9.71 0.07 -10.10
C ILE A 41 9.63 -0.78 -11.35
N GLU A 42 8.73 -0.40 -12.26
CA GLU A 42 8.43 -1.15 -13.47
C GLU A 42 8.31 -0.21 -14.66
N GLY A 43 8.97 -0.57 -15.77
CA GLY A 43 8.97 0.23 -17.00
C GLY A 43 9.40 1.69 -16.74
N PRO A 44 8.61 2.69 -17.16
CA PRO A 44 8.87 4.11 -16.91
C PRO A 44 8.22 4.61 -15.61
N THR A 45 7.79 3.75 -14.70
CA THR A 45 7.00 4.15 -13.53
C THR A 45 7.62 3.70 -12.21
N VAL A 46 7.49 4.58 -11.21
CA VAL A 46 7.62 4.22 -9.79
C VAL A 46 6.25 4.40 -9.16
N VAL A 47 5.71 3.33 -8.57
CA VAL A 47 4.45 3.37 -7.83
C VAL A 47 4.75 3.09 -6.37
N ILE A 48 4.21 3.93 -5.49
CA ILE A 48 4.32 3.79 -4.04
C ILE A 48 2.91 3.63 -3.50
N GLU A 49 2.63 2.47 -2.91
CA GLU A 49 1.44 2.24 -2.11
C GLU A 49 1.76 2.44 -0.64
N MET A 50 0.82 3.05 0.09
CA MET A 50 0.95 3.41 1.49
C MET A 50 -0.28 2.93 2.24
N GLU A 51 -0.04 2.28 3.38
CA GLU A 51 -1.06 1.87 4.33
C GLU A 51 -0.64 2.35 5.71
N SER A 52 -1.56 2.99 6.41
CA SER A 52 -1.30 3.58 7.72
C SER A 52 -2.57 3.70 8.54
N PRO A 53 -2.47 3.52 9.86
CA PRO A 53 -3.35 4.19 10.80
C PRO A 53 -3.52 5.68 10.53
N LEU A 54 -4.72 6.20 10.70
CA LEU A 54 -5.01 7.62 10.53
C LEU A 54 -4.31 8.49 11.59
N GLU A 55 -4.13 7.97 12.82
CA GLU A 55 -3.53 8.72 13.93
C GLU A 55 -2.09 9.17 13.62
N ASN A 56 -1.37 8.43 12.79
CA ASN A 56 -0.01 8.77 12.33
C ASN A 56 0.07 10.15 11.67
N PHE A 57 -1.05 10.66 11.15
CA PHE A 57 -1.12 11.93 10.45
C PHE A 57 -1.88 13.00 11.23
N VAL A 58 -3.05 12.65 11.76
CA VAL A 58 -3.96 13.63 12.39
C VAL A 58 -4.05 13.49 13.91
N GLY A 59 -3.50 12.42 14.50
CA GLY A 59 -3.48 12.17 15.95
C GLY A 59 -4.75 11.56 16.53
N PHE A 60 -5.71 11.14 15.69
CA PHE A 60 -6.97 10.51 16.10
C PHE A 60 -7.43 9.44 15.09
N GLU A 61 -8.34 8.55 15.53
CA GLU A 61 -8.87 7.42 14.75
C GLU A 61 -10.37 7.53 14.46
N HIS A 62 -10.94 8.74 14.49
CA HIS A 62 -12.34 8.98 14.18
C HIS A 62 -12.49 9.97 13.02
N ALA A 63 -13.70 10.05 12.46
CA ALA A 63 -14.01 11.13 11.53
C ALA A 63 -13.86 12.50 12.22
N PRO A 64 -13.29 13.52 11.54
CA PRO A 64 -13.12 14.85 12.12
C PRO A 64 -14.48 15.49 12.40
N LYS A 65 -14.68 15.97 13.62
CA LYS A 65 -15.95 16.53 14.12
C LYS A 65 -15.90 18.03 14.28
N THR A 66 -14.74 18.56 14.68
CA THR A 66 -14.55 19.99 14.97
C THR A 66 -13.89 20.70 13.79
N GLU A 67 -14.06 22.02 13.68
CA GLU A 67 -13.41 22.81 12.63
C GLU A 67 -11.87 22.67 12.62
N PRO A 68 -11.17 22.66 13.78
CA PRO A 68 -9.73 22.37 13.81
C PRO A 68 -9.37 20.98 13.29
N GLU A 69 -10.14 19.95 13.61
CA GLU A 69 -9.89 18.58 13.12
C GLU A 69 -10.12 18.48 11.61
N LYS A 70 -11.17 19.11 11.09
CA LYS A 70 -11.43 19.14 9.63
C LYS A 70 -10.30 19.85 8.89
N LYS A 71 -9.86 21.01 9.40
CA LYS A 71 -8.71 21.72 8.83
C LYS A 71 -7.44 20.88 8.87
N MET A 72 -7.16 20.18 9.97
CA MET A 72 -6.02 19.27 10.07
C MET A 72 -6.10 18.16 9.03
N ALA A 73 -7.27 17.55 8.86
CA ALA A 73 -7.50 16.52 7.84
C ALA A 73 -7.26 17.06 6.43
N ASP A 74 -7.79 18.24 6.11
CA ASP A 74 -7.59 18.89 4.80
C ASP A 74 -6.11 19.20 4.55
N ASP A 75 -5.40 19.72 5.55
CA ASP A 75 -3.97 20.04 5.46
C ASP A 75 -3.13 18.75 5.23
N VAL A 76 -3.44 17.66 5.93
CA VAL A 76 -2.81 16.33 5.74
C VAL A 76 -3.07 15.80 4.33
N VAL A 77 -4.32 15.85 3.86
CA VAL A 77 -4.71 15.40 2.52
C VAL A 77 -3.97 16.22 1.45
N ALA A 78 -3.87 17.54 1.63
CA ALA A 78 -3.14 18.42 0.73
C ALA A 78 -1.63 18.07 0.71
N GLN A 79 -1.03 17.83 1.87
CA GLN A 79 0.38 17.48 1.98
C GLN A 79 0.68 16.12 1.33
N LEU A 80 -0.20 15.12 1.49
CA LEU A 80 -0.07 13.81 0.83
C LEU A 80 -0.27 13.91 -0.68
N ARG A 81 -1.16 14.79 -1.17
CA ARG A 81 -1.31 15.07 -2.60
C ARG A 81 -0.07 15.72 -3.22
N ALA A 82 0.68 16.50 -2.45
CA ALA A 82 2.00 17.00 -2.82
C ALA A 82 3.09 15.93 -2.62
N ALA A 83 2.88 14.73 -3.15
CA ALA A 83 3.69 13.55 -2.86
C ALA A 83 5.14 13.67 -3.34
N ASP A 84 5.43 14.52 -4.33
CA ASP A 84 6.79 14.88 -4.74
C ASP A 84 7.55 15.66 -3.66
N GLN A 85 6.88 16.19 -2.64
CA GLN A 85 7.51 16.76 -1.45
C GLN A 85 7.82 15.72 -0.38
N LEU A 86 7.15 14.56 -0.42
CA LEU A 86 7.27 13.49 0.56
C LEU A 86 8.20 12.35 0.10
N PHE A 87 8.17 12.04 -1.20
CA PHE A 87 8.97 11.00 -1.83
C PHE A 87 9.91 11.65 -2.86
N LYS A 88 11.14 11.95 -2.45
CA LYS A 88 12.15 12.47 -3.39
C LYS A 88 12.86 11.30 -4.04
N ILE A 89 12.37 10.90 -5.21
CA ILE A 89 12.99 9.85 -6.02
C ILE A 89 14.34 10.36 -6.53
N ASP A 90 15.32 9.44 -6.62
CA ASP A 90 16.63 9.67 -7.23
C ASP A 90 16.53 10.55 -8.51
N PRO A 91 17.16 11.73 -8.55
CA PRO A 91 17.13 12.60 -9.71
C PRO A 91 17.63 11.94 -11.01
N ALA A 92 18.46 10.89 -10.93
CA ALA A 92 18.89 10.13 -12.10
C ALA A 92 17.72 9.50 -12.87
N ALA A 93 16.64 9.15 -12.16
CA ALA A 93 15.43 8.60 -12.77
C ALA A 93 14.56 9.63 -13.50
N ASN A 94 14.78 10.93 -13.22
CA ASN A 94 14.05 12.06 -13.81
C ASN A 94 12.53 11.88 -13.75
N CYS A 95 12.04 11.62 -12.53
CA CYS A 95 10.64 11.39 -12.25
C CYS A 95 9.84 12.68 -12.06
N LYS A 96 8.58 12.67 -12.48
CA LYS A 96 7.57 13.68 -12.19
C LYS A 96 6.37 13.05 -11.52
N LEU A 97 5.75 13.77 -10.59
CA LEU A 97 4.53 13.30 -9.94
C LEU A 97 3.43 13.10 -10.98
N GLY A 98 2.84 11.91 -10.96
CA GLY A 98 1.66 11.52 -11.70
C GLY A 98 0.42 11.51 -10.80
N PRO A 99 -0.55 10.63 -11.08
CA PRO A 99 -1.74 10.49 -10.27
C PRO A 99 -1.44 10.18 -8.78
N VAL A 100 -2.21 10.80 -7.90
CA VAL A 100 -2.26 10.50 -6.47
C VAL A 100 -3.69 10.12 -6.11
N THR A 101 -3.86 8.93 -5.53
CA THR A 101 -5.14 8.47 -5.00
C THR A 101 -5.00 8.32 -3.50
N LEU A 102 -5.94 8.90 -2.74
CA LEU A 102 -6.02 8.73 -1.29
C LEU A 102 -7.38 8.14 -0.94
N ARG A 103 -7.39 7.22 0.03
CA ARG A 103 -8.61 6.58 0.53
C ARG A 103 -8.61 6.60 2.05
N SER A 104 -9.68 7.14 2.63
CA SER A 104 -9.96 7.05 4.06
C SER A 104 -11.44 7.30 4.28
N ALA A 105 -12.14 6.30 4.83
CA ALA A 105 -13.55 6.42 5.18
C ALA A 105 -13.75 7.51 6.26
N ALA A 106 -12.87 7.56 7.26
CA ALA A 106 -12.93 8.53 8.34
C ALA A 106 -12.74 9.98 7.84
N LEU A 107 -11.88 10.22 6.85
CA LEU A 107 -11.68 11.54 6.27
C LEU A 107 -12.64 11.86 5.11
N GLY A 108 -13.47 10.91 4.67
CA GLY A 108 -14.36 11.09 3.53
C GLY A 108 -13.63 11.30 2.19
N VAL A 109 -12.41 10.76 2.04
CA VAL A 109 -11.61 10.88 0.82
C VAL A 109 -11.54 9.55 0.07
N GLY A 110 -11.68 9.62 -1.26
CA GLY A 110 -11.72 8.44 -2.13
C GLY A 110 -13.04 7.69 -2.08
N LYS A 111 -13.24 6.73 -3.00
CA LYS A 111 -14.36 5.79 -2.90
C LYS A 111 -13.92 4.65 -1.98
N ALA A 112 -14.70 4.38 -0.92
CA ALA A 112 -14.55 3.15 -0.17
C ALA A 112 -14.88 1.99 -1.10
N GLU A 113 -13.91 1.12 -1.39
CA GLU A 113 -14.18 -0.17 -2.04
C GLU A 113 -15.14 -0.95 -1.14
N THR A 114 -16.14 -1.60 -1.72
CA THR A 114 -17.03 -2.51 -0.99
C THR A 114 -16.20 -3.68 -0.45
N GLY A 115 -15.80 -3.61 0.81
CA GLY A 115 -14.87 -4.56 1.43
C GLY A 115 -13.81 -3.94 2.35
N ALA A 116 -13.68 -2.61 2.37
CA ALA A 116 -13.01 -1.90 3.46
C ALA A 116 -13.85 -2.08 4.73
N GLY A 117 -13.49 -3.07 5.55
CA GLY A 117 -14.26 -3.47 6.72
C GLY A 117 -14.61 -2.30 7.63
N GLU A 118 -15.85 -2.27 8.12
CA GLU A 118 -16.20 -1.52 9.32
C GLU A 118 -15.21 -1.90 10.43
N GLY A 119 -14.35 -0.97 10.86
CA GLY A 119 -13.53 -1.22 12.05
C GLY A 119 -12.41 -0.24 12.34
N HIS A 120 -11.66 0.23 11.35
CA HIS A 120 -10.43 1.00 11.61
C HIS A 120 -10.32 2.26 10.73
N ALA A 121 -9.91 3.36 11.36
CA ALA A 121 -9.64 4.61 10.65
C ALA A 121 -8.26 4.52 10.02
N ASP A 122 -8.24 4.05 8.78
CA ASP A 122 -7.03 3.93 7.98
C ASP A 122 -6.94 5.10 6.99
N LEU A 123 -5.71 5.38 6.55
CA LEU A 123 -5.41 6.27 5.44
C LEU A 123 -4.47 5.56 4.46
N ASP A 124 -5.05 5.18 3.33
CA ASP A 124 -4.32 4.54 2.24
C ASP A 124 -3.97 5.56 1.15
N GLY A 125 -2.83 5.34 0.50
CA GLY A 125 -2.38 6.18 -0.60
C GLY A 125 -1.74 5.37 -1.72
N THR A 126 -1.96 5.80 -2.96
CA THR A 126 -1.21 5.33 -4.14
C THR A 126 -0.64 6.55 -4.85
N PHE A 127 0.69 6.59 -4.97
CA PHE A 127 1.44 7.69 -5.54
C PHE A 127 2.21 7.17 -6.76
N ALA A 128 1.81 7.61 -7.95
CA ALA A 128 2.49 7.25 -9.18
C ALA A 128 3.47 8.36 -9.59
N PHE A 129 4.64 7.95 -10.06
CA PHE A 129 5.65 8.83 -10.62
C PHE A 129 6.01 8.36 -12.03
N ASN A 130 5.95 9.28 -12.99
CA ASN A 130 6.33 9.05 -14.37
C ASN A 130 7.79 9.45 -14.54
N CYS A 131 8.64 8.51 -14.92
CA CYS A 131 10.08 8.65 -14.98
C CYS A 131 10.59 8.34 -16.39
N THR A 132 11.56 9.11 -16.87
CA THR A 132 12.20 8.76 -18.15
C THR A 132 13.22 7.62 -18.00
N LYS A 133 13.70 7.39 -16.77
CA LYS A 133 14.78 6.44 -16.45
C LYS A 133 14.50 5.71 -15.12
N ALA A 134 13.29 5.18 -14.92
CA ALA A 134 12.88 4.61 -13.62
C ALA A 134 13.87 3.58 -13.04
N THR A 135 14.47 2.75 -13.90
CA THR A 135 15.46 1.72 -13.53
C THR A 135 16.79 2.28 -13.03
N GLU A 136 17.06 3.58 -13.25
CA GLU A 136 18.21 4.29 -12.67
C GLU A 136 17.97 4.70 -11.21
N THR A 137 16.75 4.55 -10.67
CA THR A 137 16.46 4.87 -9.26
C THR A 137 17.28 4.02 -8.31
N LYS A 138 18.19 4.63 -7.54
CA LYS A 138 18.98 3.93 -6.50
C LYS A 138 18.50 4.19 -5.08
N PHE A 139 17.79 5.28 -4.87
CA PHE A 139 17.26 5.65 -3.57
C PHE A 139 15.97 6.47 -3.68
N ILE A 140 15.24 6.52 -2.57
CA ILE A 140 14.15 7.49 -2.35
C ILE A 140 14.39 8.14 -1.00
N GLU A 141 14.37 9.47 -0.93
CA GLU A 141 14.28 10.17 0.36
C GLU A 141 12.83 10.24 0.80
N LEU A 142 12.58 9.74 2.01
CA LEU A 142 11.30 9.76 2.68
C LEU A 142 11.26 10.96 3.64
N ALA A 143 10.66 12.07 3.20
CA ALA A 143 10.45 13.24 4.05
C ALA A 143 9.28 13.05 5.05
N LEU A 144 8.64 11.88 5.05
CA LEU A 144 7.51 11.51 5.90
C LEU A 144 7.79 11.71 7.39
N PHE A 145 8.98 11.35 7.89
CA PHE A 145 9.34 11.60 9.29
C PHE A 145 9.39 13.09 9.63
N ASN A 146 9.76 13.95 8.69
CA ASN A 146 9.83 15.38 8.93
C ASN A 146 8.44 16.01 8.89
N ALA A 147 7.63 15.59 7.91
CA ALA A 147 6.24 16.01 7.72
C ALA A 147 5.33 15.57 8.88
N PHE A 148 5.41 14.31 9.29
CA PHE A 148 4.48 13.71 10.25
C PHE A 148 5.23 13.19 11.48
N LYS A 149 5.08 13.88 12.62
CA LYS A 149 5.87 13.60 13.84
C LYS A 149 5.49 12.30 14.54
N ALA A 150 4.24 11.84 14.38
CA ALA A 150 3.77 10.60 14.98
C ALA A 150 4.36 9.36 14.29
N VAL A 151 4.68 9.43 12.98
CA VAL A 151 5.37 8.34 12.26
C VAL A 151 6.76 8.09 12.88
N ARG A 152 7.02 6.86 13.33
CA ARG A 152 8.26 6.42 14.01
C ARG A 152 9.04 5.37 13.23
N GLN A 153 8.34 4.51 12.51
CA GLN A 153 8.90 3.44 11.70
C GLN A 153 8.18 3.39 10.35
N ILE A 154 8.95 3.10 9.29
CA ILE A 154 8.42 2.83 7.96
C ILE A 154 8.95 1.46 7.54
N ASP A 155 8.05 0.50 7.37
CA ASP A 155 8.38 -0.80 6.80
C ASP A 155 8.10 -0.75 5.30
N VAL A 156 9.09 -1.15 4.51
CA VAL A 156 9.07 -1.01 3.06
C VAL A 156 9.31 -2.36 2.40
N GLN A 157 8.45 -2.73 1.46
CA GLN A 157 8.73 -3.78 0.49
C GLN A 157 8.92 -3.15 -0.88
N ILE A 158 9.90 -3.63 -1.63
CA ILE A 158 10.30 -3.03 -2.90
C ILE A 158 10.42 -4.13 -3.92
N VAL A 159 9.76 -3.96 -5.06
CA VAL A 159 9.95 -4.75 -6.27
C VAL A 159 10.64 -3.86 -7.29
N ALA A 160 11.87 -4.21 -7.64
CA ALA A 160 12.68 -3.50 -8.61
C ALA A 160 13.21 -4.50 -9.66
N PRO A 161 13.77 -4.02 -10.80
CA PRO A 161 14.26 -4.91 -11.85
C PRO A 161 15.36 -5.89 -11.39
N ASP A 162 16.09 -5.53 -10.34
CA ASP A 162 17.18 -6.33 -9.76
C ASP A 162 16.73 -7.26 -8.61
N GLY A 163 15.45 -7.22 -8.22
CA GLY A 163 14.87 -8.16 -7.27
C GLY A 163 13.82 -7.57 -6.34
N GLN A 164 13.49 -8.34 -5.30
CA GLN A 164 12.57 -7.94 -4.25
C GLN A 164 13.33 -7.73 -2.94
N PHE A 165 12.99 -6.67 -2.22
CA PHE A 165 13.70 -6.24 -1.02
C PHE A 165 12.73 -5.87 0.09
N LYS A 166 13.17 -6.05 1.34
CA LYS A 166 12.51 -5.53 2.53
C LYS A 166 13.45 -4.60 3.28
N ARG A 167 12.94 -3.47 3.75
CA ARG A 167 13.69 -2.49 4.55
C ARG A 167 12.81 -1.97 5.66
N THR A 168 13.43 -1.63 6.78
CA THR A 168 12.78 -0.91 7.88
C THR A 168 13.58 0.36 8.12
N LEU A 169 12.92 1.51 8.02
CA LEU A 169 13.49 2.80 8.38
C LEU A 169 12.91 3.24 9.72
N LYS A 170 13.78 3.73 10.59
CA LYS A 170 13.42 4.40 11.85
C LYS A 170 14.05 5.77 11.85
N ARG A 171 13.47 6.71 12.59
CA ARG A 171 14.08 8.04 12.78
C ARG A 171 15.54 7.93 13.27
N PRO A 172 16.45 8.79 12.78
CA PRO A 172 16.26 9.86 11.81
C PRO A 172 16.55 9.44 10.35
N ALA A 173 16.63 8.14 10.03
CA ALA A 173 16.96 7.70 8.68
C ALA A 173 15.84 8.06 7.70
N THR A 174 16.14 8.88 6.68
CA THR A 174 15.19 9.27 5.63
C THR A 174 15.48 8.61 4.29
N ARG A 175 16.73 8.21 4.05
CA ARG A 175 17.13 7.62 2.77
C ARG A 175 16.84 6.12 2.73
N LEU A 176 15.96 5.73 1.83
CA LEU A 176 15.70 4.33 1.51
C LEU A 176 16.61 3.88 0.35
N THR A 177 17.39 2.82 0.55
CA THR A 177 18.19 2.13 -0.47
C THR A 177 17.93 0.63 -0.43
N TRP A 178 17.98 -0.06 -1.58
CA TRP A 178 17.64 -1.49 -1.66
C TRP A 178 18.56 -2.34 -2.53
N GLY A 179 19.25 -1.76 -3.53
CA GLY A 179 20.27 -2.43 -4.34
C GLY A 179 21.67 -1.88 -4.09
N GLY A 180 22.69 -2.73 -4.31
CA GLY A 180 24.11 -2.40 -4.14
C GLY A 180 24.66 -2.63 -2.72
N LYS A 181 25.86 -3.24 -2.64
CA LYS A 181 26.74 -3.11 -1.48
C LYS A 181 27.37 -1.73 -1.46
#